data_AF-A0A0R2XF93-F1
#
_entry.id   AF-A0A0R2XF93-F1
#
_cell.length_a   1.000
_cell.length_b   1.000
_cell.length_c   1.000
_cell.angle_alpha   90.00
_cell.angle_beta   90.00
_cell.angle_gamma   90.00
#
_symmetry.space_group_name_H-M   'P 1'
#
loop_
_entity.id
_entity.type
_entity.pdbx_description
1 polymer ?
#
loop_
_entity_poly.entity_id
_entity_poly.type
_entity_poly.pdbx_seq_one_letter_code
_entity_poly.pdbx_strand_id
1 'polypeptide(L)'
;MSSKIPVAISFNGVANFLGVIGVIGSLIFVGLELRQTQRIAQAGQQQERTSNFFNLLGSTSESGVDWQSVVMETNSNYGDKFSNEDILRRNIFHAHLFTYENDYFQYSQHLMPQEVWGAKLKALSFFYNQCDMRELWSARAQFFPEGFLNEINRLADVCSG
;
A
#
# COMPACT_ATOMS: atom_id res chain seq x y z
N MET A 1 14.14 60.58 -31.33
CA MET A 1 13.83 59.59 -30.27
C MET A 1 12.61 58.79 -30.67
N SER A 2 12.57 57.50 -30.31
CA SER A 2 11.50 56.52 -30.53
C SER A 2 11.51 55.82 -31.90
N SER A 3 12.34 54.76 -31.99
CA SER A 3 12.16 53.70 -32.98
C SER A 3 11.00 52.82 -32.51
N LYS A 4 9.86 52.90 -33.19
CA LYS A 4 8.76 51.94 -33.01
C LYS A 4 9.06 50.74 -33.90
N ILE A 5 9.52 49.65 -33.32
CA ILE A 5 9.73 48.38 -34.03
C ILE A 5 8.35 47.88 -34.50
N PRO A 6 8.08 47.75 -35.81
CA PRO A 6 6.84 47.16 -36.28
C PRO A 6 6.96 45.63 -36.19
N VAL A 7 6.24 45.02 -35.26
CA VAL A 7 6.14 43.56 -35.20
C VAL A 7 5.15 43.11 -36.29
N ALA A 8 5.67 42.61 -37.42
CA ALA A 8 4.85 41.98 -38.45
C ALA A 8 4.50 40.54 -38.00
N ILE A 9 3.30 40.35 -37.47
CA ILE A 9 2.78 39.02 -37.09
C ILE A 9 2.23 38.34 -38.34
N SER A 10 2.90 37.29 -38.84
CA SER A 10 2.38 36.48 -39.94
C SER A 10 1.46 35.38 -39.40
N PHE A 11 0.30 35.19 -40.04
CA PHE A 11 -0.65 34.13 -39.67
C PHE A 11 -0.01 32.73 -39.68
N ASN A 12 0.88 32.47 -40.65
CA ASN A 12 1.63 31.22 -40.72
C ASN A 12 2.60 31.06 -39.53
N GLY A 13 3.25 32.14 -39.10
CA GLY A 13 4.13 32.12 -37.93
C GLY A 13 3.36 31.79 -36.65
N VAL A 14 2.18 32.40 -36.46
CA VAL A 14 1.30 32.10 -35.33
C VAL A 14 0.78 30.67 -35.39
N ALA A 15 0.30 30.22 -36.54
CA ALA A 15 -0.23 28.86 -36.72
C ALA A 15 0.85 27.79 -36.46
N ASN A 16 2.07 27.98 -36.97
CA ASN A 16 3.19 27.05 -36.73
C ASN A 16 3.58 27.03 -35.25
N PHE A 17 3.65 28.20 -34.60
CA PHE A 17 3.96 28.30 -33.17
C PHE A 17 2.91 27.58 -32.33
N LEU A 18 1.62 27.81 -32.61
CA LEU A 18 0.52 27.11 -31.95
C LEU A 18 0.54 25.60 -32.23
N GLY A 19 0.92 25.19 -33.45
CA GLY A 19 1.08 23.79 -33.81
C GLY A 19 2.16 23.08 -32.99
N VAL A 20 3.33 23.70 -32.83
CA VAL A 20 4.42 23.16 -32.00
C VAL A 20 4.01 23.10 -30.53
N ILE A 21 3.35 24.14 -30.00
CA ILE A 21 2.79 24.12 -28.64
C ILE A 21 1.76 22.99 -28.48
N GLY A 22 0.91 22.78 -29.48
CA GLY A 22 -0.08 21.69 -29.49
C GLY A 22 0.58 20.31 -29.39
N VAL A 23 1.65 20.08 -30.15
CA VAL A 23 2.43 18.82 -30.09
C VAL A 23 3.13 18.65 -28.75
N ILE A 24 3.74 19.70 -28.20
CA ILE A 24 4.38 19.63 -26.88
C ILE A 24 3.33 19.36 -25.80
N GLY A 25 2.19 20.03 -25.85
CA GLY A 25 1.08 19.85 -24.92
C GLY A 25 0.52 18.43 -24.93
N SER A 26 0.34 17.84 -26.12
CA SER A 26 -0.13 16.46 -26.25
C SER A 26 0.87 15.44 -25.69
N LEU A 27 2.17 15.63 -25.94
CA LEU A 27 3.21 14.75 -25.39
C LEU A 27 3.30 14.82 -23.86
N ILE A 28 3.14 16.02 -23.27
CA ILE A 28 3.09 16.18 -21.81
C ILE A 28 1.88 15.42 -21.25
N PHE A 29 0.70 15.59 -21.85
CA PHE A 29 -0.51 14.91 -21.42
C PHE A 29 -0.36 13.39 -21.46
N VAL A 30 0.12 12.83 -22.58
CA VAL A 30 0.40 11.39 -22.71
C VAL A 30 1.42 10.93 -21.66
N GLY A 31 2.47 11.71 -21.40
CA GLY A 31 3.45 11.40 -20.37
C GLY A 31 2.85 11.31 -18.96
N LEU A 32 1.87 12.16 -18.63
CA LEU A 32 1.14 12.11 -17.38
C LEU A 32 0.22 10.88 -17.29
N GLU A 33 -0.50 10.56 -18.35
CA GLU A 33 -1.37 9.37 -18.42
C GLU A 33 -0.58 8.07 -18.26
N LEU A 34 0.60 7.98 -18.89
CA LEU A 34 1.48 6.80 -18.77
C LEU A 34 2.00 6.62 -17.33
N ARG A 35 2.37 7.72 -16.66
CA ARG A 35 2.79 7.67 -15.24
C ARG A 35 1.66 7.21 -14.33
N GLN A 36 0.44 7.71 -14.54
CA GLN A 36 -0.73 7.27 -13.78
C GLN A 36 -1.04 5.80 -14.03
N THR A 37 -1.01 5.36 -15.29
CA THR A 37 -1.25 3.96 -15.67
C THR A 37 -0.23 3.03 -15.04
N GLN A 38 1.05 3.40 -15.06
CA GLN A 38 2.12 2.63 -14.42
C GLN A 38 1.89 2.51 -12.90
N ARG A 39 1.48 3.60 -12.24
CA ARG A 39 1.17 3.60 -10.80
C ARG A 39 0.02 2.65 -10.46
N ILE A 40 -1.07 2.71 -11.24
CA ILE A 40 -2.22 1.81 -11.07
C ILE A 40 -1.80 0.35 -11.29
N ALA A 41 -0.98 0.09 -12.32
CA ALA A 41 -0.49 -1.26 -12.60
C ALA A 41 0.37 -1.82 -11.44
N GLN A 42 1.25 -1.01 -10.85
CA GLN A 42 2.06 -1.41 -9.69
C GLN A 42 1.18 -1.71 -8.46
N ALA A 43 0.16 -0.90 -8.19
CA ALA A 43 -0.79 -1.16 -7.11
C ALA A 43 -1.63 -2.42 -7.37
N GLY A 44 -2.06 -2.64 -8.60
CA GLY A 44 -2.74 -3.88 -9.00
C GLY A 44 -1.86 -5.12 -8.76
N GLN A 45 -0.58 -5.06 -9.11
CA GLN A 45 0.38 -6.14 -8.83
C GLN A 45 0.58 -6.38 -7.33
N GLN A 46 0.63 -5.33 -6.52
CA GLN A 46 0.74 -5.46 -5.06
C GLN A 46 -0.52 -6.12 -4.48
N GLN A 47 -1.71 -5.71 -4.92
CA GLN A 47 -2.98 -6.34 -4.56
C GLN A 47 -3.03 -7.83 -4.96
N GLU A 48 -2.57 -8.17 -6.16
CA GLU A 48 -2.53 -9.55 -6.65
C GLU A 48 -1.59 -10.42 -5.81
N ARG A 49 -0.40 -9.90 -5.45
CA ARG A 49 0.53 -10.60 -4.55
C ARG A 49 -0.09 -10.85 -3.18
N THR A 50 -0.78 -9.86 -2.61
CA THR A 50 -1.50 -10.01 -1.34
C THR A 50 -2.63 -11.05 -1.45
N SER A 51 -3.37 -11.06 -2.56
CA SER A 51 -4.41 -12.06 -2.84
C SER A 51 -3.85 -13.48 -2.94
N ASN A 52 -2.75 -13.67 -3.67
CA ASN A 52 -2.06 -14.95 -3.78
C ASN A 52 -1.52 -15.42 -2.42
N PHE A 53 -1.01 -14.50 -1.60
CA PHE A 53 -0.62 -14.80 -0.23
C PHE A 53 -1.80 -15.26 0.62
N PHE A 54 -3.00 -14.66 0.48
CA PHE A 54 -4.18 -15.13 1.21
C PHE A 54 -4.63 -16.53 0.80
N ASN A 55 -4.46 -16.91 -0.47
CA ASN A 55 -4.69 -18.29 -0.89
C ASN A 55 -3.72 -19.27 -0.20
N LEU A 56 -2.43 -18.91 -0.12
CA LEU A 56 -1.42 -19.69 0.59
C LEU A 56 -1.70 -19.76 2.10
N LEU A 57 -2.07 -18.63 2.71
CA LEU A 57 -2.37 -18.57 4.14
C LEU A 57 -3.66 -19.34 4.47
N GLY A 58 -4.64 -19.32 3.58
CA GLY A 58 -5.85 -20.12 3.65
C GLY A 58 -5.53 -21.62 3.68
N SER A 59 -4.76 -22.12 2.69
CA SER A 59 -4.38 -23.54 2.65
C SER A 59 -3.49 -23.96 3.83
N THR A 60 -2.62 -23.05 4.30
CA THR A 60 -1.82 -23.22 5.53
C THR A 60 -2.74 -23.38 6.75
N SER A 61 -3.77 -22.54 6.87
CA SER A 61 -4.74 -22.57 7.96
C SER A 61 -5.60 -23.84 7.92
N GLU A 62 -6.08 -24.24 6.74
CA GLU A 62 -6.84 -25.49 6.55
C GLU A 62 -6.05 -26.74 6.94
N SER A 63 -4.72 -26.68 6.77
CA SER A 63 -3.80 -27.76 7.16
C SER A 63 -3.45 -27.75 8.66
N GLY A 64 -4.01 -26.81 9.45
CA GLY A 64 -3.69 -26.66 10.87
C GLY A 64 -2.26 -26.16 11.10
N VAL A 65 -1.68 -25.43 10.15
CA VAL A 65 -0.31 -24.93 10.25
C VAL A 65 -0.29 -23.48 10.77
N ASP A 66 0.50 -23.21 11.80
CA ASP A 66 0.73 -21.84 12.29
C ASP A 66 1.76 -21.15 11.40
N TRP A 67 1.33 -20.14 10.67
CA TRP A 67 2.20 -19.42 9.74
C TRP A 67 3.34 -18.71 10.47
N GLN A 68 3.05 -18.11 11.62
CA GLN A 68 4.05 -17.42 12.45
C GLN A 68 5.18 -18.38 12.86
N SER A 69 4.85 -19.53 13.44
CA SER A 69 5.86 -20.50 13.87
C SER A 69 6.68 -21.04 12.71
N VAL A 70 6.06 -21.42 11.59
CA VAL A 70 6.81 -22.02 10.47
C VAL A 70 7.63 -20.99 9.69
N VAL A 71 7.06 -19.81 9.41
CA VAL A 71 7.67 -18.85 8.47
C VAL A 71 8.52 -17.80 9.19
N MET A 72 8.03 -17.26 10.31
CA MET A 72 8.73 -16.16 11.01
C MET A 72 9.72 -16.70 12.03
N GLU A 73 9.36 -17.76 12.75
CA GLU A 73 10.21 -18.37 13.79
C GLU A 73 11.07 -19.54 13.25
N THR A 74 10.81 -19.99 12.02
CA THR A 74 11.49 -21.16 11.41
C THR A 74 11.41 -22.41 12.29
N ASN A 75 10.28 -22.59 12.98
CA ASN A 75 10.03 -23.69 13.89
C ASN A 75 8.87 -24.54 13.40
N SER A 76 9.16 -25.74 12.91
CA SER A 76 8.13 -26.73 12.53
C SER A 76 7.68 -27.61 13.69
N ASN A 77 8.32 -27.51 14.87
CA ASN A 77 7.99 -28.30 16.06
C ASN A 77 7.27 -27.42 17.11
N TYR A 78 6.04 -27.01 16.79
CA TYR A 78 5.19 -26.17 17.64
C TYR A 78 3.87 -26.87 18.04
N GLY A 79 3.68 -28.14 17.64
CA GLY A 79 2.39 -28.85 17.69
C GLY A 79 1.72 -28.91 19.08
N ASP A 80 2.50 -28.84 20.16
CA ASP A 80 1.97 -28.87 21.53
C ASP A 80 1.67 -27.46 22.10
N LYS A 81 2.02 -26.38 21.41
CA LYS A 81 1.90 -25.01 21.92
C LYS A 81 0.55 -24.36 21.66
N PHE A 82 -0.08 -24.67 20.54
CA PHE A 82 -1.27 -23.95 20.06
C PHE A 82 -2.37 -24.94 19.67
N SER A 83 -3.60 -24.66 20.09
CA SER A 83 -4.76 -25.38 19.58
C SER A 83 -5.05 -24.99 18.12
N ASN A 84 -5.85 -25.77 17.41
CA ASN A 84 -6.27 -25.42 16.05
C ASN A 84 -7.01 -24.07 15.99
N GLU A 85 -7.76 -23.72 17.04
CA GLU A 85 -8.45 -22.44 17.14
C GLU A 85 -7.46 -21.27 17.31
N ASP A 86 -6.41 -21.47 18.11
CA ASP A 86 -5.33 -20.48 18.28
C ASP A 86 -4.57 -20.26 16.97
N ILE A 87 -4.24 -21.35 16.27
CA ILE A 87 -3.57 -21.32 14.96
C ILE A 87 -4.40 -20.53 13.95
N LEU A 88 -5.70 -20.83 13.85
CA LEU A 88 -6.60 -20.13 12.94
C LEU A 88 -6.64 -18.63 13.28
N ARG A 89 -6.77 -18.28 14.57
CA ARG A 89 -6.81 -16.89 15.01
C ARG A 89 -5.51 -16.14 14.70
N ARG A 90 -4.35 -16.76 14.95
CA ARG A 90 -3.02 -16.21 14.64
C ARG A 90 -2.85 -15.98 13.13
N ASN A 91 -3.25 -16.93 12.30
CA ASN A 91 -3.23 -16.77 10.84
C ASN A 91 -4.18 -15.66 10.37
N ILE A 92 -5.40 -15.56 10.92
CA ILE A 92 -6.33 -14.46 10.62
C ILE A 92 -5.71 -13.10 11.00
N PHE A 93 -5.00 -13.03 12.12
CA PHE A 93 -4.30 -11.81 12.51
C PHE A 93 -3.24 -11.41 11.48
N HIS A 94 -2.43 -12.35 10.99
CA HIS A 94 -1.51 -12.09 9.89
C HIS A 94 -2.21 -11.60 8.62
N ALA A 95 -3.33 -12.21 8.25
CA ALA A 95 -4.10 -11.76 7.09
C ALA A 95 -4.49 -10.27 7.20
N HIS A 96 -4.87 -9.82 8.40
CA HIS A 96 -5.17 -8.42 8.68
C HIS A 96 -3.92 -7.54 8.58
N LEU A 97 -2.78 -7.96 9.13
CA LEU A 97 -1.52 -7.22 9.01
C LEU A 97 -1.11 -7.00 7.55
N PHE A 98 -1.17 -8.04 6.72
CA PHE A 98 -0.90 -7.93 5.27
C PHE A 98 -1.94 -7.08 4.54
N THR A 99 -3.21 -7.13 4.97
CA THR A 99 -4.27 -6.27 4.42
C THR A 99 -3.95 -4.80 4.67
N TYR A 100 -3.60 -4.42 5.90
CA TYR A 100 -3.35 -3.02 6.23
C TYR A 100 -2.04 -2.49 5.66
N GLU A 101 -1.03 -3.35 5.50
CA GLU A 101 0.18 -3.00 4.75
C GLU A 101 -0.13 -2.71 3.26
N ASN A 102 -0.98 -3.54 2.64
CA ASN A 102 -1.45 -3.31 1.28
C ASN A 102 -2.31 -2.04 1.16
N ASP A 103 -3.24 -1.84 2.09
CA ASP A 103 -4.10 -0.64 2.14
C ASP A 103 -3.23 0.63 2.27
N TYR A 104 -2.20 0.61 3.13
CA TYR A 104 -1.24 1.71 3.24
C TYR A 104 -0.50 1.94 1.91
N PHE A 105 -0.06 0.87 1.23
CA PHE A 105 0.59 1.02 -0.07
C PHE A 105 -0.34 1.73 -1.06
N GLN A 106 -1.61 1.32 -1.17
CA GLN A 106 -2.59 1.98 -2.05
C GLN A 106 -2.82 3.45 -1.68
N TYR A 107 -2.91 3.76 -0.39
CA TYR A 107 -3.02 5.13 0.11
C TYR A 107 -1.79 5.98 -0.21
N SER A 108 -0.58 5.46 0.01
CA SER A 108 0.67 6.15 -0.37
C SER A 108 0.75 6.41 -1.88
N GLN A 109 0.12 5.54 -2.68
CA GLN A 109 -0.03 5.70 -4.12
C GLN A 109 -1.17 6.65 -4.52
N HIS A 110 -1.83 7.35 -3.59
CA HIS A 110 -2.97 8.23 -3.87
C HIS A 110 -4.09 7.51 -4.64
N LEU A 111 -4.17 6.18 -4.49
CA LEU A 111 -5.20 5.33 -5.08
C LEU A 111 -6.29 4.98 -4.06
N MET A 112 -6.16 5.45 -2.82
CA MET A 112 -7.16 5.34 -1.76
C MET A 112 -7.52 6.74 -1.24
N PRO A 113 -8.81 7.11 -1.21
CA PRO A 113 -9.25 8.38 -0.63
C PRO A 113 -8.90 8.49 0.86
N GLN A 114 -8.68 9.72 1.34
CA GLN A 114 -8.29 10.00 2.72
C GLN A 114 -9.32 9.46 3.72
N GLU A 115 -10.61 9.61 3.42
CA GLU A 115 -11.71 9.17 4.26
C GLU A 115 -11.77 7.64 4.39
N VAL A 116 -11.44 6.92 3.31
CA VAL A 116 -11.34 5.46 3.32
C VAL A 116 -10.16 5.03 4.15
N TRP A 117 -8.99 5.65 3.95
CA TRP A 117 -7.79 5.37 4.74
C TRP A 117 -8.02 5.66 6.24
N GLY A 118 -8.67 6.77 6.57
CA GLY A 118 -9.03 7.11 7.94
C GLY A 118 -9.95 6.07 8.60
N ALA A 119 -10.88 5.48 7.86
CA ALA A 119 -11.69 4.37 8.36
C ALA A 119 -10.86 3.09 8.57
N LYS A 120 -9.93 2.78 7.65
CA LYS A 120 -8.99 1.65 7.79
C LYS A 120 -8.08 1.80 9.01
N LEU A 121 -7.59 3.01 9.31
CA LEU A 121 -6.80 3.28 10.51
C LEU A 121 -7.55 3.00 11.81
N LYS A 122 -8.87 3.27 11.86
CA LYS A 122 -9.70 2.90 13.02
C LYS A 122 -9.77 1.39 13.21
N ALA A 123 -9.94 0.64 12.12
CA ALA A 123 -9.94 -0.81 12.17
C ALA A 123 -8.56 -1.36 12.54
N LEU A 124 -7.48 -0.82 11.95
CA LEU A 124 -6.10 -1.15 12.31
C LEU A 124 -5.84 -0.90 13.79
N SER A 125 -6.33 0.20 14.36
CA SER A 125 -6.20 0.48 15.80
C SER A 125 -6.87 -0.58 16.68
N PHE A 126 -8.00 -1.15 16.24
CA PHE A 126 -8.63 -2.27 16.94
C PHE A 126 -7.73 -3.52 16.95
N PHE A 127 -7.13 -3.88 15.80
CA PHE A 127 -6.22 -5.03 15.72
C PHE A 127 -4.89 -4.79 16.43
N TYR A 128 -4.30 -3.60 16.29
CA TYR A 128 -3.06 -3.19 16.93
C TYR A 128 -3.12 -3.31 18.47
N ASN A 129 -4.31 -3.07 19.03
CA ASN A 129 -4.58 -3.13 20.47
C ASN A 129 -5.06 -4.51 20.95
N GLN A 130 -4.96 -5.58 20.15
CA GLN A 130 -5.10 -6.95 20.63
C GLN A 130 -3.80 -7.40 21.29
N CYS A 131 -3.65 -7.10 22.58
CA CYS A 131 -2.36 -7.20 23.28
C CYS A 131 -1.78 -8.63 23.34
N ASP A 132 -2.63 -9.65 23.31
CA ASP A 132 -2.20 -11.05 23.25
C ASP A 132 -1.62 -11.45 21.88
N MET A 133 -1.80 -10.62 20.84
CA MET A 133 -1.19 -10.77 19.51
C MET A 133 0.06 -9.90 19.32
N ARG A 134 0.56 -9.26 20.38
CA ARG A 134 1.68 -8.30 20.29
C ARG A 134 2.99 -8.91 19.79
N GLU A 135 3.19 -10.21 20.04
CA GLU A 135 4.33 -10.96 19.53
C GLU A 135 4.32 -11.01 17.98
N LEU A 136 3.18 -11.39 17.39
CA LEU A 136 3.00 -11.46 15.93
C LEU A 136 3.15 -10.09 15.28
N TRP A 137 2.58 -9.07 15.91
CA TRP A 137 2.76 -7.68 15.51
C TRP A 137 4.24 -7.31 15.48
N SER A 138 4.95 -7.51 16.59
CA SER A 138 6.38 -7.16 16.72
C SER A 138 7.24 -7.89 15.69
N ALA A 139 6.96 -9.18 15.46
CA ALA A 139 7.63 -9.98 14.47
C ALA A 139 7.41 -9.45 13.04
N ARG A 140 6.21 -8.94 12.71
CA ARG A 140 5.91 -8.37 11.39
C ARG A 140 6.38 -6.92 11.23
N ALA A 141 6.37 -6.14 12.31
CA ALA A 141 6.67 -4.71 12.29
C ALA A 141 8.06 -4.39 11.71
N GLN A 142 9.05 -5.24 11.95
CA GLN A 142 10.40 -5.09 11.40
C GLN A 142 10.46 -5.14 9.86
N PHE A 143 9.42 -5.66 9.20
CA PHE A 143 9.33 -5.78 7.74
C PHE A 143 8.41 -4.74 7.10
N PHE A 144 7.71 -3.92 7.89
CA PHE A 144 6.85 -2.89 7.34
C PHE A 144 7.64 -1.71 6.79
N PRO A 145 7.11 -1.04 5.75
CA PRO A 145 7.71 0.20 5.27
C PRO A 145 7.63 1.28 6.36
N GLU A 146 8.68 2.10 6.45
CA GLU A 146 8.82 3.14 7.47
C GLU A 146 7.60 4.07 7.55
N GLY A 147 7.06 4.48 6.40
CA GLY A 147 5.87 5.34 6.37
C GLY A 147 4.62 4.68 6.95
N PHE A 148 4.48 3.35 6.86
CA PHE A 148 3.37 2.64 7.52
C PHE A 148 3.56 2.58 9.03
N LEU A 149 4.78 2.32 9.49
CA LEU A 149 5.13 2.37 10.91
C LEU A 149 4.85 3.76 11.50
N ASN A 150 5.14 4.83 10.75
CA ASN A 150 4.83 6.19 11.18
C ASN A 150 3.33 6.45 11.37
N GLU A 151 2.46 5.87 10.54
CA GLU A 151 1.01 5.96 10.75
C GLU A 151 0.57 5.18 11.99
N ILE A 152 1.18 4.02 12.23
CA ILE A 152 0.84 3.15 13.37
C ILE A 152 1.31 3.72 14.70
N ASN A 153 2.49 4.33 14.73
CA ASN A 153 3.04 4.99 15.92
C ASN A 153 2.21 6.20 16.38
N ARG A 154 1.27 6.68 15.55
CA ARG A 154 0.30 7.72 15.94
C ARG A 154 -0.97 7.15 16.58
N LEU A 155 -1.19 5.84 16.49
CA LEU A 155 -2.32 5.18 17.13
C LEU A 155 -2.08 5.08 18.63
N ALA A 156 -3.15 5.12 19.41
CA ALA A 156 -3.07 4.87 20.85
C ALA A 156 -2.65 3.40 21.08
N ASP A 157 -1.64 3.21 21.92
CA ASP A 157 -1.11 1.90 22.30
C ASP A 157 -1.53 1.57 23.74
N VAL A 158 -2.54 0.71 23.88
CA VAL A 158 -3.06 0.31 25.20
C VAL A 158 -2.30 -0.89 25.78
N CYS A 159 -1.42 -1.51 24.99
CA CYS A 159 -0.68 -2.72 25.36
C CYS A 159 0.69 -2.40 25.97
N SER A 160 1.09 -1.14 25.96
CA SER A 160 2.37 -0.65 26.50
C SER A 160 2.31 -0.20 27.97
N GLY A 161 1.18 -0.44 28.64
CA GLY A 161 0.92 -0.10 30.05
C GLY A 161 1.10 -1.25 31.01
#